data_AF-A0A2N3AVI3-F1
#
_entry.id   AF-A0A2N3AVI3-F1
#
_cell.length_a   1.000
_cell.length_b   1.000
_cell.length_c   1.000
_cell.angle_alpha   90.00
_cell.angle_beta   90.00
_cell.angle_gamma   90.00
#
_symmetry.space_group_name_H-M   'P 1'
#
loop_
_entity.id
_entity.type
_entity.pdbx_description
1 polymer ?
#
loop_
_entity_poly.entity_id
_entity_poly.type
_entity_poly.pdbx_seq_one_letter_code
_entity_poly.pdbx_strand_id
1 'polypeptide(L)'
;MNSWYTIRAQSTGAEVVIYDEIGAYGVSAKGFLAELGALPDATPIALRINSPGGSVFDAVAIYNALQRHSGTVTVWIDGIAASAASYIAMAG
;
A
#
# COMPACT_ATOMS: atom_id res chain seq x y z
N MET A 1 -14.35 11.13 31.69
CA MET A 1 -14.85 10.43 30.49
C MET A 1 -13.63 9.87 29.78
N ASN A 2 -13.56 8.55 29.58
CA ASN A 2 -12.47 7.95 28.81
C ASN A 2 -12.79 8.18 27.33
N SER A 3 -11.93 8.90 26.61
CA SER A 3 -12.06 8.99 25.16
C SER A 3 -11.72 7.64 24.53
N TRP A 4 -12.61 7.13 23.68
CA TRP A 4 -12.41 5.90 22.91
C TRP A 4 -11.54 6.09 21.65
N TYR A 5 -11.03 7.31 21.42
CA TYR A 5 -10.25 7.65 20.23
C TYR A 5 -9.34 8.86 20.47
N THR A 6 -8.35 9.05 19.60
CA THR A 6 -7.51 10.25 19.52
C THR A 6 -7.08 10.45 18.08
N ILE A 7 -7.14 11.70 17.60
CA ILE A 7 -6.71 12.09 16.25
C ILE A 7 -5.43 12.91 16.39
N ARG A 8 -4.44 12.65 15.52
CA ARG A 8 -3.17 13.38 15.49
C ARG A 8 -2.76 13.64 14.04
N ALA A 9 -2.12 14.78 13.81
CA ALA A 9 -1.52 15.07 12.51
C ALA A 9 -0.24 14.25 12.31
N GLN A 10 -0.04 13.73 11.10
CA GLN A 10 1.25 13.23 10.61
C GLN A 10 1.68 14.07 9.40
N SER A 11 2.97 14.31 9.23
CA SER A 11 3.47 15.32 8.26
C SER A 11 4.66 14.87 7.40
N THR A 12 4.91 13.56 7.25
CA THR A 12 6.06 13.11 6.45
C THR A 12 5.78 11.82 5.70
N GLY A 13 6.08 11.81 4.39
CA GLY A 13 6.04 10.61 3.54
C GLY A 13 5.13 10.75 2.32
N ALA A 14 5.08 9.70 1.51
CA ALA A 14 4.13 9.52 0.43
C ALA A 14 2.94 8.70 0.92
N GLU A 15 1.73 9.11 0.56
CA GLU A 15 0.53 8.28 0.70
C GLU A 15 0.31 7.51 -0.60
N VAL A 16 0.07 6.21 -0.48
CA VAL A 16 -0.22 5.33 -1.61
C VAL A 16 -1.51 4.58 -1.31
N VAL A 17 -2.48 4.63 -2.22
CA VAL A 17 -3.81 4.03 -2.01
C VAL A 17 -4.05 2.86 -2.97
N ILE A 18 -4.53 1.74 -2.45
CA ILE A 18 -4.95 0.56 -3.21
C ILE A 18 -6.42 0.30 -2.87
N TYR A 19 -7.31 0.99 -3.58
CA TYR A 19 -8.76 1.00 -3.33
C TYR A 19 -9.58 0.33 -4.45
N ASP A 20 -8.90 -0.36 -5.36
CA ASP A 20 -9.52 -1.11 -6.45
C ASP A 20 -8.97 -2.54 -6.49
N GLU A 21 -9.44 -3.35 -7.44
CA GLU A 21 -8.87 -4.67 -7.70
C GLU A 21 -7.37 -4.59 -8.06
N ILE A 22 -6.63 -5.65 -7.74
CA ILE A 22 -5.22 -5.78 -8.15
C ILE A 22 -5.16 -6.36 -9.57
N GLY A 23 -4.44 -5.68 -10.47
CA GLY A 23 -4.36 -6.05 -11.88
C GLY A 23 -5.59 -5.60 -12.68
N ALA A 24 -6.02 -6.43 -13.63
CA ALA A 24 -7.19 -6.24 -14.50
C ALA A 24 -7.46 -4.77 -14.90
N TYR A 25 -8.51 -4.14 -14.37
CA TYR A 25 -8.84 -2.73 -14.65
C TYR A 25 -8.50 -1.77 -13.50
N GLY A 26 -8.00 -2.29 -12.38
CA GLY A 26 -7.60 -1.52 -11.20
C GLY A 26 -6.10 -1.25 -11.15
N VAL A 27 -5.46 -1.67 -10.05
CA VAL A 27 -4.06 -1.35 -9.75
C VAL A 27 -3.13 -2.35 -10.43
N SER A 28 -2.58 -1.98 -11.60
CA SER A 28 -1.53 -2.77 -12.26
C SER A 28 -0.18 -2.62 -11.54
N ALA A 29 0.62 -3.70 -11.50
CA ALA A 29 1.97 -3.60 -10.93
C ALA A 29 2.86 -2.65 -11.72
N LYS A 30 2.72 -2.61 -13.05
CA LYS A 30 3.52 -1.70 -13.90
C LYS A 30 3.32 -0.23 -13.52
N GLY A 31 2.08 0.20 -13.34
CA GLY A 31 1.76 1.57 -12.92
C GLY A 31 2.30 1.85 -11.53
N PHE A 32 2.00 0.97 -10.58
CA PHE A 32 2.46 1.09 -9.20
C PHE A 32 3.98 1.23 -9.10
N LEU A 33 4.74 0.36 -9.77
CA LEU A 33 6.20 0.36 -9.73
C LEU A 33 6.80 1.62 -10.37
N ALA A 34 6.16 2.17 -11.41
CA ALA A 34 6.62 3.40 -12.04
C ALA A 34 6.46 4.60 -11.09
N GLU A 35 5.33 4.70 -10.40
CA GLU A 35 5.07 5.77 -9.42
C GLU A 35 5.94 5.61 -8.16
N LEU A 36 6.08 4.38 -7.65
CA LEU A 36 6.97 4.08 -6.52
C LEU A 36 8.43 4.45 -6.85
N GLY A 37 8.91 4.10 -8.04
CA GLY A 37 10.28 4.39 -8.47
C GLY A 37 10.55 5.88 -8.78
N ALA A 38 9.50 6.71 -8.90
CA ALA A 38 9.64 8.16 -9.04
C ALA A 38 9.80 8.88 -7.70
N LEU A 39 9.55 8.19 -6.58
CA LEU A 39 9.78 8.75 -5.25
C LEU A 39 11.28 8.87 -4.96
N PRO A 40 11.71 9.89 -4.18
CA PRO A 40 13.04 9.93 -3.64
C PRO A 40 13.35 8.68 -2.81
N ASP A 41 14.61 8.24 -2.84
CA ASP A 41 15.07 7.12 -2.02
C ASP A 41 14.69 7.31 -0.55
N ALA A 42 14.31 6.22 0.11
CA ALA A 42 13.92 6.17 1.52
C ALA A 42 12.67 6.99 1.93
N THR A 43 11.89 7.53 0.99
CA THR A 43 10.64 8.24 1.29
C THR A 43 9.70 7.35 2.13
N PRO A 44 9.29 7.72 3.37
CA PRO A 44 8.34 6.91 4.13
C PRO A 44 7.02 6.75 3.38
N ILE A 45 6.42 5.56 3.38
CA ILE A 45 5.17 5.26 2.66
C ILE A 45 4.08 4.93 3.66
N ALA A 46 2.95 5.62 3.56
CA ALA A 46 1.68 5.22 4.17
C ALA A 46 0.85 4.49 3.10
N LEU A 47 0.87 3.16 3.14
CA LEU A 47 0.12 2.31 2.20
C LEU A 47 -1.29 2.04 2.74
N ARG A 48 -2.30 2.55 2.08
CA ARG A 48 -3.71 2.42 2.46
C ARG A 48 -4.41 1.41 1.57
N ILE A 49 -5.05 0.40 2.16
CA ILE A 49 -5.66 -0.71 1.42
C ILE A 49 -7.14 -0.82 1.76
N ASN A 50 -7.95 -0.83 0.70
CA ASN A 50 -9.35 -1.24 0.71
C ASN A 50 -9.64 -1.96 -0.61
N SER A 51 -9.18 -3.20 -0.73
CA SER A 51 -9.20 -3.95 -1.98
C SER A 51 -9.74 -5.36 -1.78
N PRO A 52 -10.57 -5.87 -2.72
CA PRO A 52 -11.01 -7.25 -2.74
C PRO A 52 -9.90 -8.24 -3.15
N GLY A 53 -8.72 -7.74 -3.56
CA GLY A 53 -7.64 -8.52 -4.13
C GLY A 53 -7.70 -8.55 -5.66
N GLY A 54 -7.18 -9.61 -6.27
CA GLY A 54 -7.11 -9.75 -7.73
C GLY A 54 -5.92 -10.60 -8.18
N SER A 55 -5.19 -10.11 -9.18
CA SER A 55 -4.01 -10.74 -9.77
C SER A 55 -2.91 -11.00 -8.74
N VAL A 56 -2.61 -12.28 -8.50
CA VAL A 56 -1.51 -12.70 -7.62
C VAL A 56 -0.15 -12.28 -8.18
N PHE A 57 0.02 -12.29 -9.50
CA PHE A 57 1.28 -11.89 -10.13
C PHE A 57 1.58 -10.41 -9.92
N ASP A 58 0.58 -9.55 -10.10
CA ASP A 58 0.72 -8.12 -9.83
C ASP A 58 0.95 -7.88 -8.34
N ALA A 59 0.22 -8.57 -7.46
CA ALA A 59 0.39 -8.46 -6.02
C ALA A 59 1.81 -8.84 -5.56
N VAL A 60 2.38 -9.93 -6.10
CA VAL A 60 3.75 -10.36 -5.80
C VAL A 60 4.77 -9.33 -6.29
N ALA A 61 4.55 -8.75 -7.47
CA ALA A 61 5.44 -7.70 -7.99
C ALA A 61 5.40 -6.44 -7.11
N ILE A 62 4.21 -5.99 -6.72
CA ILE A 62 4.00 -4.84 -5.82
C ILE A 62 4.63 -5.11 -4.45
N TYR A 63 4.33 -6.26 -3.84
CA TYR A 63 4.90 -6.67 -2.55
C TYR A 63 6.43 -6.63 -2.59
N ASN A 64 7.04 -7.24 -3.61
CA ASN A 64 8.50 -7.28 -3.71
C ASN A 64 9.11 -5.90 -3.97
N ALA A 65 8.41 -5.01 -4.67
CA ALA A 65 8.87 -3.63 -4.87
C ALA A 65 8.86 -2.86 -3.55
N LEU A 66 7.78 -2.98 -2.77
CA LEU A 66 7.67 -2.39 -1.43
C LEU A 66 8.73 -2.94 -0.47
N GLN A 67 9.03 -4.24 -0.50
CA GLN A 67 10.09 -4.85 0.31
C GLN A 67 11.51 -4.39 -0.04
N ARG A 68 11.73 -3.93 -1.29
CA ARG A 68 13.03 -3.37 -1.72
C ARG A 68 13.15 -1.87 -1.42
N HIS A 69 12.02 -1.21 -1.14
CA HIS A 69 12.03 0.20 -0.79
C HIS A 69 12.77 0.41 0.52
N SER A 70 13.71 1.35 0.54
CA SER A 70 14.56 1.59 1.71
C SER A 70 13.87 2.40 2.81
N GLY A 71 12.73 3.04 2.50
CA GLY A 71 11.94 3.82 3.44
C GLY A 71 10.95 2.94 4.20
N THR A 72 10.52 3.40 5.38
CA THR A 72 9.51 2.69 6.16
C THR A 72 8.19 2.63 5.39
N VAL A 73 7.64 1.43 5.22
CA VAL A 73 6.28 1.22 4.70
C VAL A 73 5.38 0.94 5.90
N THR A 74 4.38 1.78 6.13
CA THR A 74 3.34 1.56 7.15
C THR A 74 2.03 1.24 6.46
N VAL A 75 1.48 0.05 6.71
CA VAL A 75 0.24 -0.41 6.09
C VAL A 75 -0.97 -0.11 6.96
N TRP A 76 -2.02 0.43 6.34
CA TRP A 76 -3.32 0.69 6.94
C TRP A 76 -4.39 -0.04 6.15
N ILE A 77 -5.20 -0.85 6.84
CA ILE A 77 -6.38 -1.48 6.25
C ILE A 77 -7.58 -0.59 6.57
N ASP A 78 -8.06 0.15 5.58
CA ASP A 78 -9.16 1.12 5.76
C ASP A 78 -10.53 0.49 5.62
N GLY A 79 -10.61 -0.60 4.86
CA GLY A 79 -11.80 -1.43 4.75
C GLY A 79 -11.39 -2.90 4.81
N ILE A 80 -11.09 -3.48 3.65
CA ILE A 80 -10.61 -4.85 3.55
C ILE A 80 -9.30 -4.97 2.78
N ALA A 81 -8.50 -5.98 3.11
CA ALA A 81 -7.42 -6.47 2.26
C ALA A 81 -7.67 -7.95 2.01
N ALA A 82 -8.55 -8.26 1.06
CA ALA A 82 -8.95 -9.63 0.78
C ALA A 82 -8.06 -10.27 -0.30
N SER A 83 -7.93 -11.60 -0.27
CA SER A 83 -7.21 -12.37 -1.30
C SER A 83 -5.79 -11.82 -1.56
N ALA A 84 -5.39 -11.58 -2.81
CA ALA A 84 -4.07 -11.07 -3.17
C ALA A 84 -3.70 -9.73 -2.50
N ALA A 85 -4.67 -8.89 -2.12
CA ALA A 85 -4.38 -7.66 -1.37
C ALA A 85 -3.85 -7.94 0.05
N SER A 86 -4.24 -9.06 0.67
CA SER A 86 -3.67 -9.50 1.96
C SER A 86 -2.16 -9.77 1.85
N TYR A 87 -1.71 -10.21 0.68
CA TYR A 87 -0.29 -10.44 0.43
C TYR A 87 0.48 -9.12 0.35
N ILE A 88 -0.06 -8.12 -0.37
CA ILE A 88 0.52 -6.76 -0.42
C ILE A 88 0.55 -6.13 0.98
N ALA A 89 -0.51 -6.34 1.78
CA ALA A 89 -0.60 -5.81 3.14
C ALA A 89 0.53 -6.29 4.07
N MET A 90 1.14 -7.45 3.77
CA MET A 90 2.25 -8.00 4.54
C MET A 90 3.60 -7.31 4.22
N ALA A 91 3.62 -6.32 3.33
CA ALA A 91 4.85 -5.66 2.90
C ALA A 91 5.39 -4.57 3.86
N GLY A 92 4.61 -4.17 4.87
CA GLY A 92 5.03 -3.21 5.91
C GLY A 92 5.18 -3.82 7.29
#